data_AF-A0A7R9XKU1-F1
#
_entry.id   AF-A0A7R9XKU1-F1
#
_cell.length_a   1.000
_cell.length_b   1.000
_cell.length_c   1.000
_cell.angle_alpha   90.00
_cell.angle_beta   90.00
_cell.angle_gamma   90.00
#
_symmetry.space_group_name_H-M   'P 1'
#
loop_
_entity.id
_entity.type
_entity.pdbx_description
1 polymer ?
#
loop_
_entity_poly.entity_id
_entity_poly.type
_entity_poly.pdbx_seq_one_letter_code
_entity_poly.pdbx_strand_id
1 'polypeptide(L)'
;YTTTSTDSQAMLAMGNREDTLRWSDAAMVNRHLDCVADFSTCGWVSNLCKNNGYLLNECKCVCPENLNGDYCQLLIRDSLYDEKVTCGGLIERDTTISIKNAHLSKAKGNLCVFQMVAKPCYRVQVTFKTIDMPGSECSDNVL
;
A
#
# COMPACT_ATOMS: atom_id res chain seq x y z
N TYR A 1 9.85 -11.50 5.86
CA TYR A 1 9.55 -11.30 4.43
C TYR A 1 9.36 -9.81 4.20
N THR A 2 10.11 -9.21 3.29
CA THR A 2 9.96 -7.78 2.95
C THR A 2 9.20 -7.70 1.64
N THR A 3 7.94 -7.29 1.67
CA THR A 3 7.17 -7.03 0.45
C THR A 3 7.48 -5.61 -0.02
N THR A 4 8.48 -5.48 -0.89
CA THR A 4 8.70 -4.22 -1.62
C THR A 4 7.86 -4.27 -2.89
N SER A 5 6.77 -3.51 -2.92
CA SER A 5 6.09 -3.22 -4.19
C SER A 5 6.83 -2.08 -4.90
N THR A 6 7.07 -2.23 -6.20
CA THR A 6 7.53 -1.15 -7.09
C THR A 6 6.37 -0.33 -7.63
N ASP A 7 5.13 -0.76 -7.42
CA ASP A 7 3.93 0.02 -7.72
C ASP A 7 3.71 1.02 -6.58
N SER A 8 3.89 2.30 -6.90
CA SER A 8 3.71 3.40 -5.95
C SER A 8 2.28 3.51 -5.41
N GLN A 9 1.29 3.05 -6.17
CA GLN A 9 -0.09 2.99 -5.70
C GLN A 9 -0.27 1.83 -4.71
N ALA A 10 0.32 0.67 -4.99
CA ALA A 10 0.33 -0.45 -4.05
C ALA A 10 1.03 -0.12 -2.73
N MET A 11 2.06 0.73 -2.76
CA MET A 11 2.75 1.19 -1.54
C MET A 11 1.83 1.95 -0.58
N LEU A 12 0.77 2.60 -1.08
CA LEU A 12 -0.24 3.25 -0.22
C LEU A 12 -1.14 2.27 0.51
N ALA A 13 -1.35 1.11 -0.11
CA ALA A 13 -2.15 0.05 0.46
C ALA A 13 -1.36 -0.78 1.47
N MET A 14 -0.06 -0.53 1.66
CA MET A 14 0.82 -1.23 2.60
C MET A 14 1.17 -0.35 3.82
N GLY A 15 1.03 -0.90 5.03
CA GLY A 15 1.54 -0.28 6.26
C GLY A 15 0.47 0.25 7.22
N ASN A 16 0.94 0.65 8.41
CA ASN A 16 0.10 0.93 9.56
C ASN A 16 -0.75 2.21 9.37
N ARG A 17 -2.08 2.06 9.38
CA ARG A 17 -3.06 3.16 9.47
C ARG A 17 -3.84 3.00 10.78
N GLU A 18 -4.21 4.11 11.41
CA GLU A 18 -4.71 4.12 12.80
C GLU A 18 -6.00 3.31 13.01
N ASP A 19 -6.84 3.16 11.99
CA ASP A 19 -8.24 2.74 12.22
C ASP A 19 -8.69 1.47 11.48
N THR A 20 -7.96 1.01 10.45
CA THR A 20 -8.38 -0.17 9.65
C THR A 20 -7.21 -0.95 9.07
N LEU A 21 -7.31 -2.29 9.14
CA LEU A 21 -6.42 -3.20 8.40
C LEU A 21 -6.75 -3.12 6.90
N ARG A 22 -5.76 -2.83 6.05
CA ARG A 22 -5.94 -2.89 4.60
C ARG A 22 -5.81 -4.32 4.12
N TRP A 23 -6.27 -4.57 2.88
CA TRP A 23 -6.14 -5.87 2.23
C TRP A 23 -4.73 -6.46 2.33
N SER A 24 -3.70 -5.65 2.11
CA SER A 24 -2.31 -6.13 2.10
C SER A 24 -1.85 -6.63 3.48
N ASP A 25 -2.27 -5.96 4.56
CA ASP A 25 -1.97 -6.37 5.94
C ASP A 25 -2.65 -7.70 6.26
N ALA A 26 -3.95 -7.81 5.93
CA ALA A 26 -4.71 -9.04 6.12
C ALA A 26 -4.15 -10.20 5.29
N ALA A 27 -3.82 -9.96 4.02
CA ALA A 27 -3.22 -10.94 3.14
C ALA A 27 -1.84 -11.40 3.63
N MET A 28 -1.03 -10.49 4.17
CA MET A 28 0.26 -10.82 4.75
C MET A 28 0.10 -11.70 6.00
N VAL A 29 -0.78 -11.32 6.92
CA VAL A 29 -1.04 -12.10 8.14
C VAL A 29 -1.59 -13.48 7.79
N ASN A 30 -2.57 -13.57 6.89
CA ASN A 30 -3.13 -14.85 6.47
C ASN A 30 -2.10 -15.77 5.82
N ARG A 31 -1.15 -15.22 5.05
CA ARG A 31 -0.02 -15.99 4.52
C ARG A 31 0.97 -16.41 5.59
N HIS A 32 1.22 -15.58 6.59
CA HIS A 32 2.17 -15.89 7.66
C HIS A 32 1.63 -16.94 8.65
N LEU A 33 0.31 -16.92 8.88
CA LEU A 33 -0.39 -17.86 9.75
C LEU A 33 -0.91 -19.09 9.02
N ASP A 34 -0.50 -19.33 7.77
CA ASP A 34 -0.96 -20.45 6.92
C ASP A 34 -2.49 -20.59 6.87
N CYS A 35 -3.21 -19.46 6.89
CA CYS A 35 -4.67 -19.40 6.77
C CYS A 35 -5.13 -19.40 5.30
N VAL A 36 -4.19 -19.35 4.35
CA VAL A 36 -4.44 -19.50 2.91
C VAL A 36 -4.44 -20.97 2.53
N ALA A 37 -5.43 -21.38 1.75
CA ALA A 37 -5.55 -22.75 1.29
C ALA A 37 -4.48 -23.09 0.24
N ASP A 38 -4.06 -24.35 0.26
CA ASP A 38 -3.34 -24.93 -0.86
C ASP A 38 -4.31 -25.08 -2.06
N PHE A 39 -3.91 -24.59 -3.23
CA PHE A 39 -4.73 -24.69 -4.43
C PHE A 39 -4.97 -26.15 -4.85
N SER A 40 -4.06 -27.07 -4.50
CA SER A 40 -4.22 -28.50 -4.77
C SER A 40 -5.42 -29.11 -4.04
N THR A 41 -5.75 -28.64 -2.82
CA THR A 41 -6.93 -29.13 -2.08
C THR A 41 -8.23 -28.73 -2.74
N CYS A 42 -8.20 -27.70 -3.58
CA CYS A 42 -9.33 -27.20 -4.35
C CYS A 42 -9.36 -27.75 -5.78
N GLY A 43 -8.50 -28.72 -6.10
CA GLY A 43 -8.42 -29.31 -7.44
C GLY A 43 -7.81 -28.37 -8.48
N TRP A 44 -7.14 -27.30 -8.05
CA TRP A 44 -6.47 -26.36 -8.95
C TRP A 44 -5.01 -26.77 -9.13
N VAL A 45 -4.54 -26.69 -10.37
CA VAL A 45 -3.15 -27.02 -10.73
C VAL A 45 -2.17 -25.88 -10.40
N SER A 46 -2.69 -24.68 -10.16
CA SER A 46 -1.92 -23.47 -9.84
C SER A 46 -2.81 -22.41 -9.21
N ASN A 47 -2.21 -21.32 -8.72
CA ASN A 47 -2.97 -20.17 -8.23
C ASN A 47 -3.72 -19.48 -9.39
N LEU A 48 -5.06 -19.59 -9.38
CA LEU A 48 -5.91 -18.92 -10.36
C LEU A 48 -6.35 -17.51 -9.92
N CYS A 49 -6.23 -17.17 -8.63
CA CYS A 49 -6.60 -15.84 -8.14
C CYS A 49 -5.69 -14.77 -8.74
N LYS A 50 -6.30 -13.79 -9.42
CA LYS A 50 -5.62 -12.67 -10.09
C LYS A 50 -5.43 -11.49 -9.13
N ASN A 51 -4.61 -10.55 -9.56
CA ASN A 51 -4.46 -9.23 -8.94
C ASN A 51 -4.19 -9.28 -7.42
N ASN A 52 -3.35 -10.19 -6.96
CA ASN A 52 -3.02 -10.41 -5.54
C ASN A 52 -4.17 -10.94 -4.66
N GLY A 53 -5.25 -11.46 -5.27
CA GLY A 53 -6.20 -12.30 -4.58
C GLY A 53 -5.55 -13.56 -4.01
N TYR A 54 -6.15 -14.13 -2.97
CA TYR A 54 -5.69 -15.38 -2.37
C TYR A 54 -6.84 -16.35 -2.11
N LEU A 55 -6.52 -17.63 -2.03
CA LEU A 55 -7.49 -18.70 -1.83
C LEU A 55 -7.68 -18.97 -0.33
N LEU A 56 -8.93 -19.02 0.12
CA LEU A 56 -9.26 -19.55 1.44
C LEU A 56 -9.73 -21.01 1.36
N ASN A 57 -9.86 -21.65 2.52
CA ASN A 57 -10.21 -23.07 2.66
C ASN A 57 -11.56 -23.44 2.05
N GLU A 58 -12.44 -22.47 1.76
CA GLU A 58 -13.68 -22.68 1.02
C GLU A 58 -13.49 -22.76 -0.51
N CYS A 59 -12.24 -22.81 -1.00
CA CYS A 59 -11.90 -22.86 -2.42
C CYS A 59 -12.44 -21.68 -3.23
N LYS A 60 -12.53 -20.52 -2.61
CA LYS A 60 -12.92 -19.25 -3.23
C LYS A 60 -11.79 -18.24 -3.14
N CYS A 61 -11.56 -17.52 -4.24
CA CYS A 61 -10.66 -16.38 -4.22
C CYS A 61 -11.27 -15.26 -3.37
N VAL A 62 -10.51 -14.80 -2.39
CA VAL A 62 -10.78 -13.56 -1.68
C VAL A 62 -10.05 -12.46 -2.43
N CYS A 63 -10.80 -11.43 -2.80
CA CYS A 63 -10.32 -10.36 -3.66
C CYS A 63 -9.90 -9.13 -2.86
N PRO A 64 -8.87 -8.40 -3.34
CA PRO A 64 -8.57 -7.08 -2.83
C PRO A 64 -9.75 -6.11 -2.98
N GLU A 65 -9.63 -4.98 -2.28
CA GLU A 65 -10.52 -3.83 -2.45
C GLU A 65 -10.68 -3.48 -3.94
N ASN A 66 -11.89 -3.06 -4.33
CA ASN A 66 -12.25 -2.68 -5.70
C ASN A 66 -12.12 -3.78 -6.77
N LEU A 67 -11.93 -5.04 -6.37
CA LEU A 67 -11.90 -6.20 -7.27
C LEU A 67 -12.96 -7.25 -6.93
N ASN A 68 -13.48 -7.93 -7.94
CA ASN A 68 -14.47 -9.00 -7.83
C ASN A 68 -14.32 -10.02 -8.97
N GLY A 69 -15.27 -10.95 -9.05
CA GLY A 69 -15.27 -12.10 -9.94
C GLY A 69 -14.64 -13.32 -9.26
N ASP A 70 -14.94 -14.50 -9.79
CA ASP A 70 -14.50 -15.78 -9.20
C ASP A 70 -12.98 -15.90 -9.00
N TYR A 71 -12.21 -15.13 -9.78
CA TYR A 71 -10.76 -15.07 -9.76
C TYR A 71 -10.20 -13.66 -9.54
N CYS A 72 -11.00 -12.71 -9.03
CA CYS A 72 -10.59 -11.32 -8.80
C CYS A 72 -10.14 -10.57 -10.07
N GLN A 73 -10.72 -10.93 -11.21
CA GLN A 73 -10.37 -10.40 -12.53
C GLN A 73 -11.16 -9.14 -12.91
N LEU A 74 -12.25 -8.84 -12.20
CA LEU A 74 -13.16 -7.74 -12.51
C LEU A 74 -12.88 -6.56 -11.59
N LEU A 75 -12.77 -5.36 -12.17
CA LEU A 75 -12.72 -4.10 -11.44
C LEU A 75 -14.14 -3.63 -11.11
N ILE A 76 -14.40 -3.34 -9.83
CA ILE A 76 -15.67 -2.76 -9.36
C ILE A 76 -15.68 -1.23 -9.56
N ARG A 77 -14.48 -0.62 -9.61
CA ARG A 77 -14.27 0.83 -9.79
C ARG A 77 -13.25 1.08 -10.90
N ASP A 78 -13.13 2.33 -11.34
CA ASP A 78 -12.19 2.76 -12.38
C ASP A 78 -10.70 2.57 -11.99
N SER A 79 -10.41 2.20 -10.74
CA SER A 79 -9.06 2.03 -10.20
C SER A 79 -9.01 0.91 -9.15
N LEU A 80 -7.86 0.24 -9.06
CA LEU A 80 -7.53 -0.72 -8.00
C LEU A 80 -7.40 -0.05 -6.62
N TYR A 81 -7.07 1.24 -6.59
CA TYR A 81 -6.83 2.00 -5.37
C TYR A 81 -7.71 3.24 -5.33
N ASP A 82 -8.28 3.55 -4.17
CA ASP A 82 -9.14 4.73 -3.98
C ASP A 82 -8.32 6.02 -3.96
N GLU A 83 -7.09 5.97 -3.42
CA GLU A 83 -6.18 7.10 -3.43
C GLU A 83 -5.34 7.16 -4.72
N LYS A 84 -5.18 8.37 -5.26
CA LYS A 84 -4.34 8.62 -6.43
C LYS A 84 -3.00 9.20 -6.02
N VAL A 85 -1.92 8.45 -6.19
CA VAL A 85 -0.56 9.04 -6.14
C VAL A 85 -0.40 10.05 -7.27
N THR A 86 -0.06 11.28 -6.93
CA THR A 86 0.11 12.40 -7.89
C THR A 86 1.54 12.93 -7.97
N CYS A 87 2.40 12.46 -7.08
CA CYS A 87 3.80 12.87 -6.94
C CYS A 87 4.60 11.74 -6.27
N GLY A 88 5.92 11.76 -6.41
CA GLY A 88 6.79 10.75 -5.81
C GLY A 88 7.68 10.05 -6.81
N GLY A 89 8.21 8.88 -6.42
CA GLY A 89 9.08 8.06 -7.25
C GLY A 89 10.16 7.31 -6.48
N LEU A 90 11.00 6.59 -7.22
CA LEU A 90 12.12 5.82 -6.71
C LEU A 90 13.34 6.72 -6.48
N ILE A 91 13.97 6.58 -5.31
CA ILE A 91 15.15 7.32 -4.86
C ILE A 91 16.27 6.30 -4.60
N GLU A 92 17.22 6.23 -5.52
CA GLU A 92 18.36 5.28 -5.48
C GLU A 92 19.70 5.97 -5.19
N ARG A 93 19.68 7.29 -5.07
CA ARG A 93 20.85 8.14 -4.84
C ARG A 93 20.50 9.32 -3.95
N ASP A 94 21.51 9.86 -3.29
CA ASP A 94 21.39 11.04 -2.44
C ASP A 94 20.77 12.20 -3.22
N THR A 95 19.70 12.77 -2.66
CA THR A 95 18.95 13.87 -3.26
C THR A 95 18.24 14.68 -2.20
N THR A 96 17.76 15.87 -2.57
CA THR A 96 16.87 16.69 -1.74
C THR A 96 15.47 16.66 -2.35
N ILE A 97 14.48 16.31 -1.54
CA ILE A 97 13.06 16.28 -1.92
C ILE A 97 12.38 17.48 -1.27
N SER A 98 11.66 18.27 -2.06
CA SER A 98 10.84 19.39 -1.57
C SER A 98 9.40 19.19 -2.01
N ILE A 99 8.48 19.08 -1.05
CA ILE A 99 7.05 18.96 -1.31
C ILE A 99 6.43 20.34 -1.21
N LYS A 100 5.86 20.85 -2.31
CA LYS A 100 5.12 22.13 -2.30
C LYS A 100 3.72 21.93 -1.71
N ASN A 101 3.22 22.91 -0.97
CA ASN A 101 1.90 22.87 -0.29
C ASN A 101 0.72 22.59 -1.26
N ALA A 102 0.84 22.93 -2.54
CA ALA A 102 -0.14 22.57 -3.58
C ALA A 102 -0.39 21.04 -3.69
N HIS A 103 0.57 20.20 -3.30
CA HIS A 103 0.47 18.75 -3.25
C HIS A 103 -0.10 18.20 -1.94
N LEU A 104 -0.23 19.03 -0.90
CA LEU A 104 -0.67 18.63 0.45
C LEU A 104 -2.12 19.01 0.75
N SER A 105 -2.83 19.63 -0.20
CA SER A 105 -4.24 19.98 0.03
C SER A 105 -5.09 18.70 0.08
N LYS A 106 -5.57 18.36 1.29
CA LYS A 106 -6.59 17.31 1.55
C LYS A 106 -7.77 17.41 0.59
N ALA A 107 -8.10 18.62 0.13
CA ALA A 107 -9.17 18.93 -0.81
C ALA A 107 -9.04 18.32 -2.22
N LYS A 108 -7.87 17.77 -2.61
CA LYS A 108 -7.67 17.19 -3.95
C LYS A 108 -7.23 15.72 -3.99
N GLY A 109 -7.14 15.02 -2.86
CA GLY A 109 -6.71 13.62 -2.85
C GLY A 109 -5.29 13.42 -3.41
N ASN A 110 -4.46 14.47 -3.40
CA ASN A 110 -3.09 14.40 -3.90
C ASN A 110 -2.23 13.73 -2.84
N LEU A 111 -1.69 12.56 -3.18
CA LEU A 111 -0.76 11.84 -2.31
C LEU A 111 0.61 11.71 -2.98
N CYS A 112 1.69 11.91 -2.21
CA CYS A 112 3.06 11.68 -2.68
C CYS A 112 3.66 10.43 -2.04
N VAL A 113 4.27 9.55 -2.84
CA VAL A 113 4.97 8.35 -2.33
C VAL A 113 6.39 8.30 -2.84
N PHE A 114 7.37 8.35 -1.94
CA PHE A 114 8.79 8.22 -2.28
C PHE A 114 9.32 6.88 -1.77
N GLN A 115 9.84 6.06 -2.69
CA GLN A 115 10.48 4.79 -2.36
C GLN A 115 11.98 5.00 -2.28
N MET A 116 12.57 4.87 -1.09
CA MET A 116 14.01 5.04 -0.90
C MET A 116 14.69 3.67 -0.83
N VAL A 117 15.61 3.40 -1.76
CA VAL A 117 16.31 2.11 -1.84
C VAL A 117 17.80 2.35 -1.66
N ALA A 118 18.36 1.76 -0.60
CA ALA A 118 19.80 1.75 -0.37
C ALA A 118 20.46 0.60 -1.16
N LYS A 119 21.67 0.85 -1.66
CA LYS A 119 22.54 -0.19 -2.23
C LYS A 119 22.97 -1.19 -1.15
N PRO A 120 23.42 -2.40 -1.52
CA PRO A 120 23.97 -3.36 -0.56
C PRO A 120 25.05 -2.73 0.33
N CYS A 121 24.98 -3.00 1.63
CA CYS A 121 25.87 -2.44 2.67
C CYS A 121 25.70 -0.94 2.97
N TYR A 122 24.67 -0.28 2.43
CA TYR A 122 24.29 1.08 2.78
C TYR A 122 22.96 1.10 3.55
N ARG A 123 22.72 2.18 4.30
CA ARG A 123 21.44 2.47 4.94
C ARG A 123 20.90 3.81 4.45
N VAL A 124 19.59 3.94 4.34
CA VAL A 124 18.95 5.22 4.05
C VAL A 124 19.07 6.12 5.29
N GLN A 125 19.52 7.36 5.10
CA GLN A 125 19.50 8.40 6.13
C GLN A 125 18.71 9.60 5.61
N VAL A 126 17.69 10.01 6.36
CA VAL A 126 16.83 11.15 6.00
C VAL A 126 17.12 12.31 6.94
N THR A 127 17.25 13.52 6.39
CA THR A 127 17.41 14.76 7.16
C THR A 127 16.31 15.74 6.76
N PHE A 128 15.51 16.17 7.72
CA PHE A 128 14.48 17.18 7.51
C PHE A 128 15.08 18.57 7.74
N LYS A 129 15.13 19.39 6.69
CA LYS A 129 15.63 20.77 6.77
C LYS A 129 14.56 21.75 7.22
N THR A 130 13.34 21.57 6.71
CA THR A 130 12.18 22.44 6.97
C THR A 130 10.94 21.56 6.99
N ILE A 131 10.12 21.72 8.02
CA ILE A 131 8.81 21.07 8.13
C ILE A 131 7.83 22.20 8.41
N ASP A 132 6.91 22.42 7.47
CA ASP A 132 5.80 23.36 7.60
C ASP A 132 4.54 22.60 7.19
N MET A 133 3.87 22.03 8.20
CA MET A 133 2.60 21.33 8.00
C MET A 133 1.49 22.27 8.46
N PRO A 134 0.44 22.51 7.64
CA PRO A 134 -0.70 23.27 8.12
C PRO A 134 -1.30 22.51 9.31
N GLY A 135 -1.19 23.08 10.50
CA GLY A 135 -1.78 22.50 11.69
C GLY A 135 -3.27 22.34 11.47
N SER A 136 -3.79 21.12 11.63
CA SER A 136 -5.14 20.98 12.16
C SER A 136 -5.09 21.59 13.54
N GLU A 137 -5.79 22.70 13.77
CA GLU A 137 -5.95 23.40 15.05
C GLU A 137 -5.31 22.66 16.23
N CYS A 138 -4.07 23.00 16.56
CA CYS A 138 -3.56 22.68 17.88
C CYS A 138 -4.52 23.38 18.84
N SER A 139 -5.46 22.63 19.43
CA SER A 139 -6.24 23.14 20.52
C SER A 139 -5.24 23.31 21.66
N ASP A 140 -4.83 24.56 21.87
CA ASP A 140 -4.15 25.02 23.07
C ASP A 140 -5.11 24.82 24.26
N ASN A 141 -5.32 23.56 24.66
CA ASN A 141 -5.78 23.25 26.01
C ASN A 141 -4.57 23.41 26.92
N VAL A 142 -4.29 24.67 27.23
CA VAL A 142 -3.46 25.05 28.37
C VAL A 142 -4.10 24.45 29.62
N LEU A 143 -3.40 23.50 30.25
CA LEU A 143 -3.61 23.09 31.64
C LEU A 143 -2.94 24.07 32.59
#